data_AF-A0A1F9JXZ3-F1
#
_entry.id   AF-A0A1F9JXZ3-F1
#
_cell.length_a   1.000
_cell.length_b   1.000
_cell.length_c   1.000
_cell.angle_alpha   90.00
_cell.angle_beta   90.00
_cell.angle_gamma   90.00
#
_symmetry.space_group_name_H-M   'P 1'
#
loop_
_entity.id
_entity.type
_entity.pdbx_description
1 polymer ?
#
loop_
_entity_poly.entity_id
_entity_poly.type
_entity_poly.pdbx_seq_one_letter_code
_entity_poly.pdbx_strand_id
1 'polypeptide(L)'
;TGEALKKENAQPIVEYFAKYSGKFICAAAGHNHEALLAAYGCGAVDLSKAEHKTVLDVDMGGGTTKFSLVENGVVTQTASINVGARLIAFDDADVVTRIEDAGRTLMKELGHSVELGRKVSKKQKEDFAALMAQILFELIERGPSTPLAKQLMVTPPFRNYSVNQVDHIVFSGGVSEHVYDRDPTSYGDVGPILGKNMRDYLKRLPKKEMVREPMEGIRATVIGAGEYTVQASGNTSYISNPKVLPIHGLKVVRASLRQGRPVREALKQALAKFDLTSFTSGLALSLSLDGQLDYKIVREVAEGVAAICQGPESGKDPLYLALDLDVAKSLGAILKEELKLDREIIAIDGIEVGDLDYIDIGEPMGITEVIPVTVKSLMFPGARLH
;
A
#
# COMPACT_ATOMS: atom_id res chain seq x y z
N THR A 1 2.14 2.27 10.06
CA THR A 1 2.78 3.54 9.68
C THR A 1 4.30 3.39 9.75
N GLY A 2 5.07 4.03 8.87
CA GLY A 2 6.53 3.94 8.81
C GLY A 2 7.23 4.32 10.12
N GLU A 3 6.61 5.21 10.90
CA GLU A 3 7.10 5.60 12.23
C GLU A 3 6.94 4.49 13.29
N ALA A 4 5.91 3.64 13.18
CA ALA A 4 5.75 2.51 14.09
C ALA A 4 6.86 1.46 13.91
N LEU A 5 7.45 1.41 12.71
CA LEU A 5 8.48 0.45 12.29
C LEU A 5 9.90 0.89 12.65
N LYS A 6 10.14 2.19 12.87
CA LYS A 6 11.44 2.70 13.37
C LYS A 6 11.76 2.27 14.81
N LYS A 7 10.81 1.67 15.52
CA LYS A 7 11.02 1.15 16.87
C LYS A 7 11.71 -0.20 16.79
N GLU A 8 12.80 -0.36 17.55
CA GLU A 8 13.67 -1.56 17.57
C GLU A 8 12.94 -2.91 17.79
N ASN A 9 11.68 -2.90 18.23
CA ASN A 9 10.85 -4.09 18.50
C ASN A 9 9.67 -4.30 17.54
N ALA A 10 9.52 -3.52 16.47
CA ALA A 10 8.33 -3.60 15.61
C ALA A 10 8.34 -4.81 14.66
N GLN A 11 9.51 -5.20 14.17
CA GLN A 11 9.65 -6.23 13.14
C GLN A 11 9.23 -7.64 13.62
N PRO A 12 9.65 -8.13 14.80
CA PRO A 12 9.19 -9.42 15.32
C PRO A 12 7.68 -9.46 15.60
N ILE A 13 7.10 -8.33 16.01
CA ILE A 13 5.66 -8.21 16.30
C ILE A 13 4.86 -8.27 14.99
N VAL A 14 5.33 -7.58 13.95
CA VAL A 14 4.74 -7.61 12.60
C VAL A 14 4.79 -9.02 12.02
N GLU A 15 5.93 -9.70 12.12
CA GLU A 15 6.08 -11.09 11.67
C GLU A 15 5.18 -12.05 12.47
N TYR A 16 5.01 -11.83 13.78
CA TYR A 16 4.10 -12.61 14.63
C TYR A 16 2.62 -12.43 14.24
N PHE A 17 2.17 -11.20 13.98
CA PHE A 17 0.79 -10.93 13.53
C PHE A 17 0.51 -11.41 12.10
N ALA A 18 1.51 -11.35 11.21
CA ALA A 18 1.42 -11.91 9.86
C ALA A 18 1.20 -13.43 9.90
N LYS A 19 1.87 -14.12 10.82
CA LYS A 19 1.78 -15.59 11.01
C LYS A 19 0.42 -16.05 11.55
N TYR A 20 -0.26 -15.21 12.34
CA TYR A 20 -1.54 -15.56 12.99
C TYR A 20 -2.79 -15.15 12.20
N SER A 21 -2.70 -14.12 11.35
CA SER A 21 -3.90 -13.57 10.71
C SER A 21 -4.13 -14.08 9.29
N GLY A 22 -3.10 -14.42 8.49
CA GLY A 22 -3.22 -14.78 7.06
C GLY A 22 -3.85 -13.71 6.15
N LYS A 23 -4.56 -12.76 6.75
CA LYS A 23 -5.36 -11.68 6.18
C LYS A 23 -4.53 -10.40 6.01
N PHE A 24 -3.44 -10.24 6.75
CA PHE A 24 -2.59 -9.06 6.69
C PHE A 24 -1.11 -9.44 6.65
N ILE A 25 -0.49 -9.36 5.47
CA ILE A 25 0.96 -9.22 5.39
C ILE A 25 1.22 -7.74 5.55
N CYS A 26 1.56 -7.34 6.77
CA CYS A 26 1.91 -5.96 7.08
C CYS A 26 3.35 -5.73 6.60
N ALA A 27 3.56 -5.67 5.27
CA ALA A 27 4.82 -5.18 4.74
C ALA A 27 4.97 -3.71 5.13
N ALA A 28 6.13 -3.37 5.68
CA ALA A 28 6.50 -2.02 6.05
C ALA A 28 6.54 -1.12 4.81
N ALA A 29 5.45 -0.39 4.54
CA ALA A 29 5.44 0.66 3.52
C ALA A 29 6.41 1.78 3.94
N GLY A 30 7.46 2.02 3.14
CA GLY A 30 8.28 3.24 3.29
C GLY A 30 7.43 4.50 3.07
N HIS A 31 7.90 5.67 3.53
CA HIS A 31 7.12 6.91 3.49
C HIS A 31 6.52 7.26 2.12
N ASN A 32 7.26 7.02 1.02
CA ASN A 32 6.74 7.24 -0.34
C ASN A 32 5.64 6.25 -0.73
N HIS A 33 5.74 5.00 -0.28
CA HIS A 33 4.70 4.00 -0.55
C HIS A 33 3.44 4.32 0.27
N GLU A 34 3.56 4.72 1.54
CA GLU A 34 2.41 5.22 2.31
C GLU A 34 1.71 6.41 1.64
N ALA A 35 2.49 7.36 1.10
CA ALA A 35 1.96 8.49 0.36
C ALA A 35 1.15 8.04 -0.88
N LEU A 36 1.68 7.06 -1.61
CA LEU A 36 0.99 6.48 -2.77
C LEU A 36 -0.32 5.83 -2.34
N LEU A 37 -0.29 4.98 -1.31
CA LEU A 37 -1.49 4.30 -0.81
C LEU A 37 -2.54 5.29 -0.31
N ALA A 38 -2.13 6.36 0.40
CA ALA A 38 -3.05 7.40 0.85
C ALA A 38 -3.75 8.09 -0.33
N ALA A 39 -3.03 8.40 -1.41
CA ALA A 39 -3.59 9.06 -2.59
C ALA A 39 -4.63 8.20 -3.34
N TYR A 40 -4.44 6.87 -3.38
CA TYR A 40 -5.46 5.95 -3.88
C TYR A 40 -6.68 5.98 -2.95
N GLY A 41 -6.50 5.64 -1.68
CA GLY A 41 -7.65 5.44 -0.80
C GLY A 41 -8.41 6.72 -0.46
N CYS A 42 -7.80 7.90 -0.51
CA CYS A 42 -8.54 9.16 -0.33
C CYS A 42 -9.33 9.58 -1.58
N GLY A 43 -9.15 8.89 -2.71
CA GLY A 43 -9.81 9.17 -3.98
C GLY A 43 -9.12 10.25 -4.84
N ALA A 44 -7.92 10.69 -4.48
CA ALA A 44 -7.19 11.71 -5.27
C ALA A 44 -6.82 11.20 -6.67
N VAL A 45 -6.51 9.89 -6.78
CA VAL A 45 -6.24 9.23 -8.07
C VAL A 45 -7.46 9.24 -8.97
N ASP A 46 -8.61 8.80 -8.46
CA ASP A 46 -9.86 8.78 -9.22
C ASP A 46 -10.33 10.18 -9.59
N LEU A 47 -10.22 11.14 -8.66
CA LEU A 47 -10.54 12.54 -8.91
C LEU A 47 -9.69 13.12 -10.04
N SER A 48 -8.37 12.88 -10.02
CA SER A 48 -7.44 13.32 -11.06
C SER A 48 -7.80 12.72 -12.42
N LYS A 49 -8.11 11.43 -12.46
CA LYS A 49 -8.47 10.69 -13.67
C LYS A 49 -9.80 11.15 -14.26
N ALA A 50 -10.83 11.32 -13.43
CA ALA A 50 -12.18 11.66 -13.85
C ALA A 50 -12.29 13.12 -14.31
N GLU A 51 -11.62 14.05 -13.63
CA GLU A 51 -11.68 15.47 -13.98
C GLU A 51 -10.54 15.93 -14.92
N HIS A 52 -9.58 15.06 -15.25
CA HIS A 52 -8.36 15.40 -16.00
C HIS A 52 -7.59 16.58 -15.38
N LYS A 53 -7.43 16.54 -14.05
CA LYS A 53 -6.86 17.62 -13.24
C LYS A 53 -5.69 17.16 -12.41
N THR A 54 -4.83 18.10 -12.03
CA THR A 54 -3.73 17.84 -11.11
C THR A 54 -4.25 17.93 -9.67
N VAL A 55 -4.06 16.85 -8.91
CA VAL A 55 -4.51 16.75 -7.52
C VAL A 55 -3.30 16.58 -6.61
N LEU A 56 -3.27 17.34 -5.51
CA LEU A 56 -2.31 17.16 -4.42
C LEU A 56 -3.02 16.47 -3.25
N ASP A 57 -2.64 15.24 -2.94
CA ASP A 57 -3.01 14.61 -1.68
C ASP A 57 -2.03 15.00 -0.57
N VAL A 58 -2.57 15.30 0.62
CA VAL A 58 -1.86 15.69 1.84
C VAL A 58 -2.32 14.80 2.99
N ASP A 59 -1.65 13.66 3.17
CA ASP A 59 -1.91 12.71 4.26
C ASP A 59 -1.28 13.20 5.57
N MET A 60 -2.09 13.82 6.41
CA MET A 60 -1.69 14.37 7.70
C MET A 60 -1.81 13.32 8.81
N GLY A 61 -0.66 12.78 9.22
CA GLY A 61 -0.54 11.83 10.30
C GLY A 61 -0.07 12.42 11.63
N GLY A 62 0.08 11.56 12.63
CA GLY A 62 0.55 11.96 13.97
C GLY A 62 2.05 12.32 14.03
N GLY A 63 2.91 11.61 13.28
CA GLY A 63 4.36 11.86 13.30
C GLY A 63 4.93 12.42 11.99
N THR A 64 4.23 12.20 10.89
CA THR A 64 4.65 12.64 9.55
C THR A 64 3.43 13.08 8.75
N THR A 65 3.68 13.97 7.80
CA THR A 65 2.73 14.34 6.75
C THR A 65 3.32 13.91 5.42
N LYS A 66 2.53 13.25 4.59
CA LYS A 66 2.93 12.82 3.25
C LYS A 66 2.21 13.64 2.20
N PHE A 67 2.83 13.72 1.04
CA PHE A 67 2.33 14.42 -0.12
C PHE A 67 2.43 13.53 -1.34
N SER A 68 1.37 13.52 -2.15
CA SER A 68 1.34 12.85 -3.44
C SER A 68 0.81 13.79 -4.49
N LEU A 69 1.63 14.06 -5.51
CA LEU A 69 1.20 14.81 -6.69
C LEU A 69 0.65 13.83 -7.72
N VAL A 70 -0.59 14.04 -8.13
CA VAL A 70 -1.34 13.13 -8.99
C VAL A 70 -1.75 13.84 -10.27
N GLU A 71 -1.37 13.28 -11.41
CA GLU A 71 -1.63 13.83 -12.74
C GLU A 71 -2.24 12.75 -13.63
N ASN A 72 -3.43 13.01 -14.18
CA ASN A 72 -4.18 12.06 -15.01
C ASN A 72 -4.34 10.66 -14.38
N GLY A 73 -4.58 10.60 -13.07
CA GLY A 73 -4.72 9.34 -12.35
C GLY A 73 -3.41 8.59 -12.10
N VAL A 74 -2.26 9.26 -12.24
CA VAL A 74 -0.94 8.68 -11.93
C VAL A 74 -0.29 9.51 -10.83
N VAL A 75 0.18 8.85 -9.77
CA VAL A 75 1.01 9.51 -8.74
C VAL A 75 2.40 9.75 -9.34
N THR A 76 2.71 10.99 -9.71
CA THR A 76 3.96 11.33 -10.42
C THR A 76 5.11 11.66 -9.47
N GLN A 77 4.80 12.18 -8.28
CA GLN A 77 5.80 12.50 -7.26
C GLN A 77 5.24 12.25 -5.85
N THR A 78 6.10 11.81 -4.93
CA THR A 78 5.78 11.66 -3.50
C THR A 78 6.81 12.37 -2.63
N ALA A 79 6.38 12.94 -1.52
CA ALA A 79 7.26 13.56 -0.52
C ALA A 79 6.73 13.30 0.90
N SER A 80 7.61 13.36 1.90
CA SER A 80 7.24 13.18 3.31
C SER A 80 8.06 14.10 4.20
N ILE A 81 7.42 14.66 5.21
CA ILE A 81 8.02 15.55 6.20
C ILE A 81 7.68 15.09 7.62
N ASN A 82 8.60 15.25 8.57
CA ASN A 82 8.39 15.00 10.00
C ASN A 82 7.60 16.15 10.66
N VAL A 83 6.38 16.37 10.18
CA VAL A 83 5.40 17.28 10.78
C VAL A 83 4.10 16.50 10.98
N GLY A 84 3.57 16.53 12.20
CA GLY A 84 2.35 15.83 12.57
C GLY A 84 1.86 16.23 13.96
N ALA A 85 0.58 15.98 14.22
CA ALA A 85 -0.08 16.48 15.44
C ALA A 85 0.53 15.94 16.76
N ARG A 86 1.14 14.75 16.71
CA ARG A 86 1.55 13.94 17.86
C ARG A 86 3.07 13.80 17.99
N LEU A 87 3.83 14.72 17.40
CA LEU A 87 5.26 14.87 17.66
C LEU A 87 5.56 15.14 19.14
N ILE A 88 4.60 15.75 19.84
CA ILE A 88 4.57 15.86 21.30
C ILE A 88 3.20 15.35 21.75
N ALA A 89 3.19 14.38 22.66
CA ALA A 89 1.97 13.90 23.28
C ALA A 89 1.95 14.27 24.77
N PHE A 90 0.77 14.55 25.30
CA PHE A 90 0.54 14.93 26.69
C PHE A 90 -0.69 14.24 27.26
N ASP A 91 -0.73 14.09 28.58
CA ASP A 91 -1.89 13.57 29.30
C ASP A 91 -2.96 14.67 29.57
N ASP A 92 -4.03 14.31 30.26
CA ASP A 92 -5.13 15.20 30.61
C ASP A 92 -4.71 16.35 31.54
N ALA A 93 -3.55 16.24 32.20
CA ALA A 93 -2.96 17.28 33.05
C ALA A 93 -1.95 18.15 32.30
N ASP A 94 -1.86 18.01 30.98
CA ASP A 94 -0.90 18.62 30.06
C ASP A 94 0.56 18.22 30.30
N VAL A 95 0.79 17.10 30.99
CA VAL A 95 2.14 16.58 31.23
C VAL A 95 2.60 15.83 30.00
N VAL A 96 3.77 16.19 29.48
CA VAL A 96 4.35 15.59 28.28
C VAL A 96 4.74 14.14 28.55
N THR A 97 4.12 13.22 27.82
CA THR A 97 4.30 11.77 27.94
C THR A 97 5.18 11.19 26.83
N ARG A 98 5.27 11.88 25.69
CA ARG A 98 6.10 11.48 24.55
C ARG A 98 6.59 12.68 23.78
N ILE A 99 7.82 12.60 23.27
CA ILE A 99 8.44 13.63 22.44
C ILE A 99 9.25 12.95 21.34
N GLU A 100 8.96 13.30 20.10
CA GLU A 100 9.76 12.96 18.91
C GLU A 100 10.84 14.00 18.65
N ASP A 101 11.93 13.62 17.99
CA ASP A 101 13.07 14.51 17.71
C ASP A 101 12.68 15.73 16.87
N ALA A 102 11.74 15.57 15.93
CA ALA A 102 11.19 16.70 15.19
C ALA A 102 10.39 17.65 16.10
N GLY A 103 9.69 17.13 17.11
CA GLY A 103 9.02 17.94 18.13
C GLY A 103 10.00 18.76 18.96
N ARG A 104 11.15 18.19 19.34
CA ARG A 104 12.24 18.95 20.01
C ARG A 104 12.79 20.04 19.13
N THR A 105 13.03 19.72 17.86
CA THR A 105 13.58 20.65 16.87
C THR A 105 12.69 21.88 16.71
N LEU A 106 11.38 21.65 16.52
CA LEU A 106 10.38 22.71 16.37
C LEU A 106 10.20 23.55 17.65
N MET A 107 10.20 22.93 18.84
CA MET A 107 10.12 23.68 20.10
C MET A 107 11.35 24.58 20.30
N LYS A 108 12.55 24.07 19.95
CA LYS A 108 13.80 24.84 20.00
C LYS A 108 13.77 26.04 19.06
N GLU A 109 13.23 25.90 17.84
CA GLU A 109 13.05 27.01 16.90
C GLU A 109 12.20 28.14 17.52
N LEU A 110 11.16 27.77 18.26
CA LEU A 110 10.29 28.72 18.96
C LEU A 110 10.91 29.31 20.23
N GLY A 111 12.13 28.93 20.61
CA GLY A 111 12.77 29.34 21.85
C GLY A 111 12.15 28.68 23.09
N HIS A 112 11.36 27.62 22.93
CA HIS A 112 10.73 26.88 24.02
C HIS A 112 11.54 25.62 24.35
N SER A 113 11.56 25.23 25.64
CA SER A 113 12.02 23.90 26.05
C SER A 113 10.83 22.94 26.18
N VAL A 114 11.08 21.66 25.91
CA VAL A 114 10.11 20.58 26.13
C VAL A 114 10.82 19.35 26.70
N GLU A 115 10.27 18.82 27.79
CA GLU A 115 10.86 17.72 28.56
C GLU A 115 9.76 16.73 28.96
N LEU A 116 10.12 15.45 29.01
CA LEU A 116 9.22 14.40 29.51
C LEU A 116 8.89 14.65 30.98
N GLY A 117 7.62 14.45 31.36
CA GLY A 117 7.15 14.66 32.73
C GLY A 117 6.96 16.13 33.12
N ARG A 118 7.19 17.09 32.21
CA ARG A 118 6.88 18.51 32.42
C ARG A 118 5.57 18.91 31.74
N LYS A 119 4.92 19.95 32.25
CA LYS A 119 3.71 20.49 31.63
C LYS A 119 4.04 21.31 30.39
N VAL A 120 3.21 21.19 29.35
CA VAL A 120 3.23 22.08 28.19
C VAL A 120 2.08 23.10 28.31
N SER A 121 2.41 24.39 28.22
CA SER A 121 1.42 25.46 28.34
C SER A 121 0.55 25.58 27.08
N LYS A 122 -0.65 26.15 27.23
CA LYS A 122 -1.53 26.44 26.10
C LYS A 122 -0.85 27.26 25.01
N LYS A 123 -0.10 28.31 25.39
CA LYS A 123 0.64 29.16 24.45
C LYS A 123 1.69 28.36 23.67
N GLN A 124 2.42 27.48 24.33
CA GLN A 124 3.39 26.61 23.65
C GLN A 124 2.70 25.69 22.63
N LYS A 125 1.53 25.12 22.95
CA LYS A 125 0.76 24.31 22.00
C LYS A 125 0.29 25.13 20.80
N GLU A 126 -0.16 26.36 21.02
CA GLU A 126 -0.59 27.29 19.97
C GLU A 126 0.57 27.67 19.05
N ASP A 127 1.70 28.10 19.61
CA ASP A 127 2.92 28.47 18.86
C ASP A 127 3.44 27.27 18.04
N PHE A 128 3.47 26.07 18.66
CA PHE A 128 3.92 24.83 18.04
C PHE A 128 3.05 24.41 16.86
N ALA A 129 1.73 24.41 17.02
CA ALA A 129 0.80 24.07 15.96
C ALA A 129 0.81 25.11 14.82
N ALA A 130 0.96 26.41 15.14
CA ALA A 130 1.05 27.47 14.16
C ALA A 130 2.31 27.32 13.29
N LEU A 131 3.48 27.03 13.90
CA LEU A 131 4.71 26.79 13.17
C LEU A 131 4.61 25.56 12.25
N MET A 132 4.03 24.46 12.74
CA MET A 132 3.78 23.28 11.91
C MET A 132 2.88 23.57 10.72
N ALA A 133 1.78 24.30 10.93
CA ALA A 133 0.87 24.70 9.85
C ALA A 133 1.57 25.59 8.81
N GLN A 134 2.42 26.52 9.27
CA GLN A 134 3.23 27.37 8.40
C GLN A 134 4.15 26.54 7.50
N ILE A 135 4.86 25.57 8.08
CA ILE A 135 5.78 24.69 7.34
C ILE A 135 5.02 23.83 6.33
N LEU A 136 3.89 23.24 6.72
CA LEU A 136 3.07 22.44 5.81
C LEU A 136 2.53 23.31 4.66
N PHE A 137 2.06 24.52 4.95
CA PHE A 137 1.58 25.43 3.92
C PHE A 137 2.71 25.89 2.99
N GLU A 138 3.92 26.13 3.51
CA GLU A 138 5.11 26.41 2.69
C GLU A 138 5.37 25.30 1.67
N LEU A 139 5.29 24.03 2.11
CA LEU A 139 5.43 22.88 1.22
C LEU A 139 4.33 22.83 0.16
N ILE A 140 3.06 23.06 0.55
CA ILE A 140 1.92 23.10 -0.36
C ILE A 140 2.06 24.23 -1.38
N GLU A 141 2.53 25.40 -0.96
CA GLU A 141 2.61 26.58 -1.82
C GLU A 141 3.74 26.46 -2.85
N ARG A 142 4.93 26.04 -2.40
CA ARG A 142 6.18 26.19 -3.18
C ARG A 142 7.27 25.15 -2.87
N GLY A 143 7.00 24.15 -2.03
CA GLY A 143 8.03 23.22 -1.54
C GLY A 143 8.93 23.81 -0.43
N PRO A 144 9.86 23.02 0.12
CA PRO A 144 10.67 23.44 1.28
C PRO A 144 11.72 24.49 0.88
N SER A 145 11.48 25.74 1.27
CA SER A 145 12.34 26.90 1.03
C SER A 145 13.21 27.26 2.24
N THR A 146 12.68 27.11 3.45
CA THR A 146 13.35 27.43 4.72
C THR A 146 14.32 26.33 5.17
N PRO A 147 15.41 26.67 5.91
CA PRO A 147 16.32 25.66 6.47
C PRO A 147 15.62 24.63 7.35
N LEU A 148 14.66 25.08 8.16
CA LEU A 148 13.88 24.22 9.05
C LEU A 148 13.01 23.24 8.26
N ALA A 149 12.28 23.70 7.24
CA ALA A 149 11.48 22.81 6.39
C ALA A 149 12.35 21.75 5.71
N LYS A 150 13.52 22.15 5.18
CA LYS A 150 14.50 21.23 4.57
C LYS A 150 15.03 20.20 5.55
N GLN A 151 15.33 20.61 6.79
CA GLN A 151 15.80 19.71 7.84
C GLN A 151 14.76 18.66 8.23
N LEU A 152 13.47 19.01 8.18
CA LEU A 152 12.38 18.11 8.57
C LEU A 152 11.95 17.14 7.46
N MET A 153 12.45 17.30 6.23
CA MET A 153 12.15 16.38 5.12
C MET A 153 12.67 14.97 5.43
N VAL A 154 11.80 13.98 5.21
CA VAL A 154 12.13 12.56 5.37
C VAL A 154 12.49 11.93 4.03
N THR A 155 11.84 12.38 2.97
CA THR A 155 12.15 11.99 1.59
C THR A 155 12.46 13.23 0.75
N PRO A 156 13.11 13.09 -0.42
CA PRO A 156 13.36 14.23 -1.29
C PRO A 156 12.07 14.99 -1.62
N PRO A 157 12.09 16.34 -1.69
CA PRO A 157 10.92 17.11 -2.06
C PRO A 157 10.58 16.95 -3.54
N PHE A 158 9.40 17.45 -3.92
CA PHE A 158 8.99 17.55 -5.32
C PHE A 158 9.97 18.39 -6.15
N ARG A 159 10.13 18.02 -7.41
CA ARG A 159 10.91 18.74 -8.42
C ARG A 159 9.98 19.65 -9.22
N ASN A 160 10.45 20.86 -9.50
CA ASN A 160 9.75 21.86 -10.33
C ASN A 160 8.30 22.11 -9.91
N TYR A 161 8.04 22.12 -8.59
CA TYR A 161 6.70 22.20 -8.03
C TYR A 161 6.26 23.64 -7.74
N SER A 162 4.98 23.92 -8.01
CA SER A 162 4.29 25.13 -7.57
C SER A 162 2.80 24.84 -7.39
N VAL A 163 2.16 25.44 -6.39
CA VAL A 163 0.70 25.33 -6.19
C VAL A 163 -0.12 25.77 -7.41
N ASN A 164 0.44 26.59 -8.31
CA ASN A 164 -0.26 27.03 -9.51
C ASN A 164 -0.60 25.90 -10.49
N GLN A 165 0.17 24.80 -10.48
CA GLN A 165 -0.10 23.63 -11.31
C GLN A 165 -1.15 22.71 -10.69
N VAL A 166 -1.52 22.94 -9.42
CA VAL A 166 -2.49 22.13 -8.69
C VAL A 166 -3.88 22.71 -8.92
N ASP A 167 -4.84 21.84 -9.24
CA ASP A 167 -6.24 22.22 -9.36
C ASP A 167 -6.99 21.91 -8.08
N HIS A 168 -6.75 20.74 -7.49
CA HIS A 168 -7.39 20.30 -6.27
C HIS A 168 -6.39 19.85 -5.20
N ILE A 169 -6.74 20.07 -3.95
CA ILE A 169 -6.02 19.57 -2.78
C ILE A 169 -6.99 18.71 -1.98
N VAL A 170 -6.57 17.50 -1.67
CA VAL A 170 -7.30 16.57 -0.80
C VAL A 170 -6.45 16.34 0.44
N PHE A 171 -7.04 16.47 1.62
CA PHE A 171 -6.38 16.10 2.87
C PHE A 171 -6.88 14.73 3.29
N SER A 172 -5.97 13.89 3.76
CA SER A 172 -6.26 12.54 4.22
C SER A 172 -5.51 12.23 5.52
N GLY A 173 -5.76 11.08 6.13
CA GLY A 173 -5.14 10.69 7.40
C GLY A 173 -5.80 11.29 8.64
N GLY A 174 -5.45 10.79 9.82
CA GLY A 174 -6.21 11.07 11.04
C GLY A 174 -6.24 12.54 11.47
N VAL A 175 -5.21 13.33 11.14
CA VAL A 175 -5.18 14.76 11.49
C VAL A 175 -5.97 15.60 10.49
N SER A 176 -6.22 15.10 9.27
CA SER A 176 -7.02 15.81 8.27
C SER A 176 -8.48 16.02 8.67
N GLU A 177 -9.03 15.16 9.53
CA GLU A 177 -10.40 15.33 10.05
C GLU A 177 -10.56 16.67 10.77
N HIS A 178 -9.49 17.14 11.42
CA HIS A 178 -9.46 18.46 12.02
C HIS A 178 -9.40 19.56 10.98
N VAL A 179 -8.78 19.37 9.80
CA VAL A 179 -8.75 20.36 8.71
C VAL A 179 -10.16 20.58 8.15
N TYR A 180 -10.96 19.52 8.01
CA TYR A 180 -12.35 19.59 7.57
C TYR A 180 -13.36 19.96 8.67
N ASP A 181 -12.89 20.20 9.90
CA ASP A 181 -13.74 20.53 11.06
C ASP A 181 -14.74 19.42 11.43
N ARG A 182 -14.39 18.16 11.15
CA ARG A 182 -15.24 16.98 11.40
C ARG A 182 -15.07 16.39 12.80
N ASP A 183 -13.90 16.58 13.40
CA ASP A 183 -13.58 16.10 14.74
C ASP A 183 -13.05 17.24 15.63
N PRO A 184 -13.78 17.66 16.67
CA PRO A 184 -13.30 18.65 17.63
C PRO A 184 -12.45 18.04 18.76
N THR A 185 -12.31 16.71 18.82
CA THR A 185 -11.72 15.98 19.94
C THR A 185 -10.21 16.14 19.99
N SER A 186 -9.66 16.38 21.18
CA SER A 186 -8.22 16.39 21.43
C SER A 186 -7.77 15.03 21.96
N TYR A 187 -6.79 14.40 21.32
CA TYR A 187 -6.29 13.06 21.68
C TYR A 187 -4.97 13.09 22.48
N GLY A 188 -4.81 14.12 23.31
CA GLY A 188 -3.56 14.38 24.02
C GLY A 188 -2.45 14.86 23.09
N ASP A 189 -2.82 15.59 22.03
CA ASP A 189 -1.92 16.12 21.01
C ASP A 189 -2.46 17.46 20.46
N VAL A 190 -1.76 18.08 19.50
CA VAL A 190 -2.16 19.41 18.98
C VAL A 190 -3.04 19.35 17.73
N GLY A 191 -3.64 18.19 17.42
CA GLY A 191 -4.41 17.96 16.18
C GLY A 191 -5.46 19.02 15.88
N PRO A 192 -6.40 19.33 16.80
CA PRO A 192 -7.42 20.36 16.58
C PRO A 192 -6.84 21.76 16.30
N ILE A 193 -5.78 22.13 17.01
CA ILE A 193 -5.13 23.44 16.86
C ILE A 193 -4.40 23.52 15.52
N LEU A 194 -3.72 22.44 15.11
CA LEU A 194 -3.05 22.33 13.82
C LEU A 194 -4.07 22.40 12.68
N GLY A 195 -5.16 21.64 12.75
CA GLY A 195 -6.23 21.67 11.74
C GLY A 195 -6.85 23.06 11.57
N LYS A 196 -7.10 23.77 12.68
CA LYS A 196 -7.58 25.16 12.65
C LYS A 196 -6.59 26.10 11.94
N ASN A 197 -5.31 26.07 12.33
CA ASN A 197 -4.29 26.91 11.68
C ASN A 197 -4.17 26.58 10.18
N MET A 198 -4.22 25.30 9.80
CA MET A 198 -4.24 24.89 8.41
C MET A 198 -5.42 25.50 7.64
N ARG A 199 -6.65 25.45 8.18
CA ARG A 199 -7.81 26.14 7.56
C ARG A 199 -7.55 27.61 7.31
N ASP A 200 -6.91 28.30 8.24
CA ASP A 200 -6.60 29.73 8.09
C ASP A 200 -5.53 29.99 7.02
N TYR A 201 -4.53 29.12 6.88
CA TYR A 201 -3.56 29.18 5.79
C TYR A 201 -4.19 28.87 4.42
N LEU A 202 -5.10 27.91 4.33
CA LEU A 202 -5.75 27.51 3.07
C LEU A 202 -6.60 28.63 2.45
N LYS A 203 -7.06 29.61 3.25
CA LYS A 203 -7.70 30.84 2.73
C LYS A 203 -6.79 31.69 1.84
N ARG A 204 -5.47 31.46 1.88
CA ARG A 204 -4.46 32.17 1.08
C ARG A 204 -4.17 31.48 -0.26
N LEU A 205 -4.78 30.33 -0.53
CA LEU A 205 -4.62 29.64 -1.81
C LEU A 205 -5.11 30.50 -2.99
N PRO A 206 -4.49 30.35 -4.17
CA PRO A 206 -4.79 31.20 -5.32
C PRO A 206 -6.21 30.98 -5.86
N LYS A 207 -6.80 29.79 -5.69
CA LYS A 207 -8.17 29.48 -6.10
C LYS A 207 -9.02 29.13 -4.85
N LYS A 208 -10.24 29.65 -4.75
CA LYS A 208 -11.11 29.47 -3.57
C LYS A 208 -11.63 28.05 -3.37
N GLU A 209 -11.73 27.27 -4.45
CA GLU A 209 -12.35 25.94 -4.46
C GLU A 209 -11.35 24.80 -4.70
N MET A 210 -10.06 25.01 -4.35
CA MET A 210 -9.05 23.97 -4.51
C MET A 210 -9.26 22.81 -3.54
N VAL A 211 -9.75 23.07 -2.33
CA VAL A 211 -9.88 22.00 -1.34
C VAL A 211 -11.11 21.16 -1.64
N ARG A 212 -10.91 19.86 -1.85
CA ARG A 212 -11.97 18.86 -2.05
C ARG A 212 -12.07 17.96 -0.84
N GLU A 213 -13.26 17.39 -0.64
CA GLU A 213 -13.45 16.36 0.39
C GLU A 213 -12.87 15.02 -0.09
N PRO A 214 -12.23 14.24 0.79
CA PRO A 214 -11.74 12.91 0.45
C PRO A 214 -12.90 11.91 0.44
N MET A 215 -12.75 10.84 -0.33
CA MET A 215 -13.62 9.66 -0.25
C MET A 215 -13.43 8.94 1.10
N GLU A 216 -12.17 8.76 1.50
CA GLU A 216 -11.79 8.22 2.81
C GLU A 216 -10.80 9.17 3.48
N GLY A 217 -11.09 9.55 4.73
CA GLY A 217 -10.22 10.42 5.52
C GLY A 217 -9.17 9.62 6.31
N ILE A 218 -9.39 9.42 7.61
CA ILE A 218 -8.49 8.68 8.51
C ILE A 218 -8.08 7.28 8.03
N ARG A 219 -8.88 6.63 7.16
CA ARG A 219 -8.63 5.27 6.66
C ARG A 219 -7.99 5.22 5.27
N ALA A 220 -7.71 6.36 4.65
CA ALA A 220 -7.20 6.45 3.27
C ALA A 220 -6.05 5.47 2.99
N THR A 221 -4.98 5.49 3.79
CA THR A 221 -3.82 4.61 3.55
C THR A 221 -4.18 3.12 3.61
N VAL A 222 -5.11 2.73 4.47
CA VAL A 222 -5.52 1.31 4.63
C VAL A 222 -6.44 0.88 3.49
N ILE A 223 -7.37 1.75 3.09
CA ILE A 223 -8.26 1.48 1.95
C ILE A 223 -7.46 1.43 0.65
N GLY A 224 -6.56 2.40 0.45
CA GLY A 224 -5.70 2.43 -0.71
C GLY A 224 -4.69 1.28 -0.75
N ALA A 225 -4.30 0.70 0.39
CA ALA A 225 -3.57 -0.57 0.41
C ALA A 225 -4.38 -1.69 -0.25
N GLY A 226 -5.69 -1.75 0.00
CA GLY A 226 -6.60 -2.66 -0.70
C GLY A 226 -6.71 -2.31 -2.18
N GLU A 227 -7.07 -1.08 -2.53
CA GLU A 227 -7.30 -0.68 -3.93
C GLU A 227 -6.06 -0.82 -4.81
N TYR A 228 -4.87 -0.48 -4.29
CA TYR A 228 -3.62 -0.59 -5.04
C TYR A 228 -3.18 -2.04 -5.27
N THR A 229 -3.56 -2.96 -4.38
CA THR A 229 -3.15 -4.37 -4.46
C THR A 229 -4.21 -5.27 -5.10
N VAL A 230 -5.44 -4.80 -5.25
CA VAL A 230 -6.53 -5.56 -5.86
C VAL A 230 -6.44 -5.47 -7.38
N GLN A 231 -6.09 -6.60 -7.98
CA GLN A 231 -6.21 -6.87 -9.41
C GLN A 231 -7.52 -7.62 -9.66
N ALA A 232 -8.08 -7.46 -10.85
CA ALA A 232 -9.21 -8.26 -11.31
C ALA A 232 -8.69 -9.33 -12.25
N SER A 233 -9.13 -10.58 -12.07
CA SER A 233 -8.84 -11.62 -13.05
C SER A 233 -9.41 -11.25 -14.42
N GLY A 234 -8.83 -11.79 -15.48
CA GLY A 234 -9.46 -11.79 -16.79
C GLY A 234 -10.78 -12.59 -16.79
N ASN A 235 -11.50 -12.48 -17.91
CA ASN A 235 -12.80 -13.13 -18.11
C ASN A 235 -12.68 -14.62 -18.44
N THR A 236 -11.46 -15.16 -18.51
CA THR A 236 -11.15 -16.53 -18.91
C THR A 236 -10.70 -17.38 -17.72
N SER A 237 -11.15 -17.08 -16.51
CA SER A 237 -10.88 -17.90 -15.33
C SER A 237 -11.51 -19.30 -15.40
N TYR A 238 -10.90 -20.28 -14.71
CA TYR A 238 -11.42 -21.64 -14.52
C TYR A 238 -11.64 -21.92 -13.04
N ILE A 239 -12.84 -22.38 -12.69
CA ILE A 239 -13.21 -22.71 -11.32
C ILE A 239 -13.85 -24.10 -11.33
N SER A 240 -13.14 -25.12 -10.84
CA SER A 240 -13.74 -26.46 -10.76
C SER A 240 -14.78 -26.59 -9.64
N ASN A 241 -14.57 -25.88 -8.53
CA ASN A 241 -15.48 -25.86 -7.39
C ASN A 241 -15.38 -24.52 -6.65
N PRO A 242 -16.40 -23.65 -6.72
CA PRO A 242 -16.38 -22.34 -6.06
C PRO A 242 -16.20 -22.40 -4.54
N LYS A 243 -16.49 -23.53 -3.87
CA LYS A 243 -16.39 -23.67 -2.41
C LYS A 243 -14.97 -23.60 -1.85
N VAL A 244 -13.95 -23.65 -2.71
CA VAL A 244 -12.55 -23.46 -2.29
C VAL A 244 -12.14 -21.99 -2.28
N LEU A 245 -13.06 -21.09 -2.63
CA LEU A 245 -12.94 -19.63 -2.54
C LEU A 245 -13.89 -19.09 -1.46
N PRO A 246 -13.58 -17.96 -0.81
CA PRO A 246 -12.34 -17.21 -0.94
C PRO A 246 -11.18 -17.89 -0.19
N ILE A 247 -9.96 -17.64 -0.64
CA ILE A 247 -8.73 -18.15 -0.02
C ILE A 247 -7.73 -17.02 0.17
N HIS A 248 -6.99 -17.04 1.27
CA HIS A 248 -6.07 -15.96 1.64
C HIS A 248 -4.67 -16.51 1.93
N GLY A 249 -3.66 -15.69 1.63
CA GLY A 249 -2.27 -15.95 2.01
C GLY A 249 -1.61 -17.06 1.19
N LEU A 250 -2.00 -17.24 -0.07
CA LEU A 250 -1.33 -18.19 -0.96
C LEU A 250 0.04 -17.64 -1.33
N LYS A 251 1.12 -18.36 -0.98
CA LYS A 251 2.47 -17.98 -1.38
C LYS A 251 2.66 -18.21 -2.88
N VAL A 252 3.11 -17.20 -3.60
CA VAL A 252 3.35 -17.31 -5.04
C VAL A 252 4.66 -18.06 -5.29
N VAL A 253 4.61 -19.06 -6.17
CA VAL A 253 5.77 -19.72 -6.74
C VAL A 253 5.77 -19.42 -8.24
N ARG A 254 6.68 -18.57 -8.69
CA ARG A 254 6.72 -18.15 -10.09
C ARG A 254 7.62 -19.05 -10.93
N ALA A 255 7.07 -19.55 -12.03
CA ALA A 255 7.78 -20.31 -13.04
C ALA A 255 7.71 -19.58 -14.39
N SER A 256 8.88 -19.20 -14.92
CA SER A 256 9.00 -18.66 -16.28
C SER A 256 9.20 -19.82 -17.26
N LEU A 257 8.23 -20.02 -18.15
CA LEU A 257 8.17 -21.12 -19.09
C LEU A 257 8.63 -20.63 -20.47
N ARG A 258 9.93 -20.81 -20.73
CA ARG A 258 10.57 -20.41 -21.99
C ARG A 258 10.52 -21.53 -23.02
N GLN A 259 10.33 -21.17 -24.28
CA GLN A 259 10.38 -22.12 -25.40
C GLN A 259 11.70 -22.90 -25.43
N GLY A 260 11.60 -24.21 -25.70
CA GLY A 260 12.76 -25.12 -25.78
C GLY A 260 13.29 -25.61 -24.43
N ARG A 261 12.75 -25.16 -23.30
CA ARG A 261 13.03 -25.76 -21.97
C ARG A 261 11.88 -26.68 -21.55
N PRO A 262 12.16 -27.89 -21.02
CA PRO A 262 11.11 -28.76 -20.51
C PRO A 262 10.33 -28.10 -19.37
N VAL A 263 9.01 -27.94 -19.55
CA VAL A 263 8.11 -27.30 -18.56
C VAL A 263 8.28 -27.92 -17.17
N ARG A 264 8.31 -29.26 -17.08
CA ARG A 264 8.44 -30.00 -15.82
C ARG A 264 9.68 -29.59 -15.03
N GLU A 265 10.81 -29.40 -15.70
CA GLU A 265 12.06 -29.04 -15.04
C GLU A 265 12.06 -27.57 -14.60
N ALA A 266 11.44 -26.67 -15.38
CA ALA A 266 11.24 -25.28 -14.98
C ALA A 266 10.36 -25.15 -13.72
N LEU A 267 9.28 -25.94 -13.64
CA LEU A 267 8.40 -25.98 -12.47
C LEU A 267 9.09 -26.55 -11.23
N LYS A 268 9.85 -27.64 -11.37
CA LYS A 268 10.67 -28.18 -10.27
C LYS A 268 11.70 -27.17 -9.79
N GLN A 269 12.37 -26.46 -10.70
CA GLN A 269 13.32 -25.41 -10.33
C GLN A 269 12.65 -24.27 -9.58
N ALA A 270 11.44 -23.87 -9.98
CA ALA A 270 10.67 -22.84 -9.28
C ALA A 270 10.31 -23.27 -7.85
N LEU A 271 9.86 -24.51 -7.65
CA LEU A 271 9.58 -25.07 -6.32
C LEU A 271 10.84 -25.19 -5.47
N ALA A 272 11.96 -25.61 -6.06
CA ALA A 272 13.24 -25.78 -5.35
C ALA A 272 13.79 -24.45 -4.79
N LYS A 273 13.45 -23.29 -5.38
CA LYS A 273 13.79 -21.97 -4.79
C LYS A 273 13.21 -21.77 -3.38
N PHE A 274 12.18 -22.52 -3.03
CA PHE A 274 11.50 -22.47 -1.74
C PHE A 274 11.69 -23.76 -0.93
N ASP A 275 12.71 -24.56 -1.26
CA ASP A 275 13.01 -25.84 -0.64
C ASP A 275 11.87 -26.87 -0.76
N LEU A 276 11.04 -26.75 -1.80
CA LEU A 276 9.93 -27.65 -2.08
C LEU A 276 10.27 -28.65 -3.19
N THR A 277 9.89 -29.91 -2.99
CA THR A 277 10.09 -30.99 -3.97
C THR A 277 8.84 -31.29 -4.80
N SER A 278 7.66 -30.85 -4.33
CA SER A 278 6.37 -31.02 -4.99
C SER A 278 5.41 -29.87 -4.63
N PHE A 279 4.27 -29.78 -5.31
CA PHE A 279 3.22 -28.81 -4.96
C PHE A 279 2.50 -29.23 -3.67
N THR A 280 2.28 -28.27 -2.77
CA THR A 280 1.64 -28.46 -1.46
C THR A 280 0.61 -27.37 -1.16
N SER A 281 -0.17 -27.55 -0.09
CA SER A 281 -1.18 -26.58 0.36
C SER A 281 -0.62 -25.18 0.62
N GLY A 282 -1.39 -24.14 0.34
CA GLY A 282 -1.02 -22.75 0.64
C GLY A 282 -0.13 -22.08 -0.42
N LEU A 283 0.01 -22.70 -1.60
CA LEU A 283 0.77 -22.17 -2.72
C LEU A 283 -0.16 -21.77 -3.88
N ALA A 284 0.26 -20.75 -4.63
CA ALA A 284 -0.24 -20.45 -5.96
C ALA A 284 0.91 -20.52 -6.97
N LEU A 285 0.74 -21.27 -8.06
CA LEU A 285 1.73 -21.28 -9.14
C LEU A 285 1.45 -20.10 -10.08
N SER A 286 2.39 -19.18 -10.17
CA SER A 286 2.36 -18.13 -11.21
C SER A 286 3.15 -18.60 -12.41
N LEU A 287 2.47 -18.77 -13.55
CA LEU A 287 3.09 -19.23 -14.78
C LEU A 287 3.22 -18.05 -15.73
N SER A 288 4.45 -17.78 -16.16
CA SER A 288 4.74 -16.75 -17.16
C SER A 288 5.15 -17.42 -18.47
N LEU A 289 4.38 -17.19 -19.52
CA LEU A 289 4.45 -17.89 -20.79
C LEU A 289 4.91 -16.95 -21.91
N ASP A 290 5.99 -17.31 -22.60
CA ASP A 290 6.52 -16.51 -23.72
C ASP A 290 6.02 -17.02 -25.08
N GLY A 291 5.55 -16.09 -25.92
CA GLY A 291 5.26 -16.33 -27.35
C GLY A 291 3.79 -16.62 -27.69
N GLN A 292 3.53 -17.02 -28.93
CA GLN A 292 2.18 -17.41 -29.36
C GLN A 292 1.81 -18.76 -28.75
N LEU A 293 0.66 -18.81 -28.09
CA LEU A 293 0.12 -20.02 -27.47
C LEU A 293 -0.79 -20.77 -28.45
N ASP A 294 -0.50 -22.04 -28.66
CA ASP A 294 -1.40 -22.99 -29.29
C ASP A 294 -1.80 -24.08 -28.26
N TYR A 295 -2.75 -24.92 -28.66
CA TYR A 295 -3.21 -26.02 -27.80
C TYR A 295 -2.08 -26.95 -27.35
N LYS A 296 -1.07 -27.18 -28.21
CA LYS A 296 0.02 -28.10 -27.92
C LYS A 296 0.89 -27.57 -26.79
N ILE A 297 1.19 -26.26 -26.80
CA ILE A 297 1.94 -25.59 -25.74
C ILE A 297 1.14 -25.61 -24.43
N VAL A 298 -0.14 -25.24 -24.45
CA VAL A 298 -0.97 -25.24 -23.22
C VAL A 298 -1.10 -26.66 -22.64
N ARG A 299 -1.20 -27.68 -23.49
CA ARG A 299 -1.20 -29.08 -23.05
C ARG A 299 0.13 -29.51 -22.42
N GLU A 300 1.27 -29.13 -23.01
CA GLU A 300 2.59 -29.40 -22.43
C GLU A 300 2.73 -28.74 -21.05
N VAL A 301 2.19 -27.53 -20.89
CA VAL A 301 2.12 -26.84 -19.60
C VAL A 301 1.27 -27.63 -18.60
N ALA A 302 0.09 -28.08 -19.01
CA ALA A 302 -0.80 -28.89 -18.18
C ALA A 302 -0.15 -30.20 -17.72
N GLU A 303 0.54 -30.90 -18.62
CA GLU A 303 1.27 -32.13 -18.30
C GLU A 303 2.41 -31.88 -17.29
N GLY A 304 3.14 -30.77 -17.45
CA GLY A 304 4.16 -30.35 -16.49
C GLY A 304 3.60 -30.04 -15.10
N VAL A 305 2.49 -29.30 -15.04
CA VAL A 305 1.79 -28.96 -13.79
C VAL A 305 1.24 -30.22 -13.12
N ALA A 306 0.60 -31.12 -13.87
CA ALA A 306 0.11 -32.39 -13.34
C ALA A 306 1.26 -33.23 -12.74
N ALA A 307 2.43 -33.25 -13.38
CA ALA A 307 3.59 -34.02 -12.92
C ALA A 307 4.17 -33.53 -11.59
N ILE A 308 4.10 -32.23 -11.27
CA ILE A 308 4.56 -31.70 -9.96
C ILE A 308 3.50 -31.86 -8.85
N CYS A 309 2.26 -32.21 -9.22
CA CYS A 309 1.15 -32.46 -8.30
C CYS A 309 0.97 -33.94 -7.92
N GLN A 310 1.83 -34.84 -8.42
CA GLN A 310 1.77 -36.29 -8.18
C GLN A 310 2.87 -36.80 -7.23
N GLY A 311 3.48 -35.90 -6.43
CA GLY A 311 4.55 -36.26 -5.50
C GLY A 311 4.05 -37.00 -4.24
N PRO A 312 4.95 -37.67 -3.48
CA PRO A 312 4.59 -38.38 -2.24
C PRO A 312 3.97 -37.47 -1.16
N GLU A 313 4.33 -36.18 -1.18
CA GLU A 313 3.82 -35.15 -0.28
C GLU A 313 2.64 -34.36 -0.88
N SER A 314 2.26 -34.65 -2.14
CA SER A 314 1.17 -33.96 -2.81
C SER A 314 -0.18 -34.47 -2.31
N GLY A 315 -0.76 -33.76 -1.35
CA GLY A 315 -2.15 -33.95 -0.92
C GLY A 315 -3.16 -33.65 -2.03
N LYS A 316 -4.46 -33.83 -1.72
CA LYS A 316 -5.58 -33.45 -2.60
C LYS A 316 -5.94 -31.96 -2.50
N ASP A 317 -5.03 -31.15 -1.97
CA ASP A 317 -5.25 -29.71 -1.80
C ASP A 317 -5.54 -29.04 -3.14
N PRO A 318 -6.43 -28.03 -3.15
CA PRO A 318 -6.75 -27.30 -4.37
C PRO A 318 -5.49 -26.69 -5.01
N LEU A 319 -5.42 -26.78 -6.33
CA LEU A 319 -4.39 -26.17 -7.15
C LEU A 319 -4.82 -24.76 -7.54
N TYR A 320 -4.02 -23.76 -7.16
CA TYR A 320 -4.23 -22.37 -7.55
C TYR A 320 -3.19 -21.98 -8.60
N LEU A 321 -3.66 -21.49 -9.75
CA LEU A 321 -2.84 -21.05 -10.88
C LEU A 321 -3.11 -19.58 -11.17
N ALA A 322 -2.06 -18.77 -11.29
CA ALA A 322 -2.12 -17.40 -11.78
C ALA A 322 -1.34 -17.32 -13.10
N LEU A 323 -1.95 -16.74 -14.13
CA LEU A 323 -1.40 -16.65 -15.47
C LEU A 323 -1.30 -15.18 -15.90
N ASP A 324 -0.23 -14.84 -16.60
CA ASP A 324 -0.06 -13.53 -17.22
C ASP A 324 -0.82 -13.39 -18.56
N LEU A 325 -1.29 -14.50 -19.12
CA LEU A 325 -2.04 -14.55 -20.39
C LEU A 325 -3.44 -15.18 -20.21
N ASP A 326 -4.37 -14.80 -21.09
CA ASP A 326 -5.79 -15.23 -21.12
C ASP A 326 -5.98 -16.70 -21.54
N VAL A 327 -5.39 -17.64 -20.80
CA VAL A 327 -5.47 -19.09 -21.07
C VAL A 327 -5.90 -19.92 -19.85
N ALA A 328 -6.35 -19.27 -18.78
CA ALA A 328 -6.70 -19.95 -17.53
C ALA A 328 -7.80 -21.01 -17.73
N LYS A 329 -8.83 -20.70 -18.53
CA LYS A 329 -9.94 -21.59 -18.86
C LYS A 329 -9.47 -22.86 -19.55
N SER A 330 -8.65 -22.69 -20.58
CA SER A 330 -8.12 -23.80 -21.38
C SER A 330 -7.19 -24.68 -20.56
N LEU A 331 -6.27 -24.08 -19.79
CA LEU A 331 -5.34 -24.83 -18.94
C LEU A 331 -6.09 -25.60 -17.85
N GLY A 332 -7.04 -24.96 -17.16
CA GLY A 332 -7.85 -25.59 -16.13
C GLY A 332 -8.71 -26.74 -16.66
N ALA A 333 -9.32 -26.57 -17.84
CA ALA A 333 -10.09 -27.61 -18.51
C ALA A 333 -9.21 -28.80 -18.90
N ILE A 334 -8.03 -28.59 -19.49
CA ILE A 334 -7.11 -29.69 -19.83
C ILE A 334 -6.72 -30.47 -18.57
N LEU A 335 -6.36 -29.78 -17.48
CA LEU A 335 -5.98 -30.43 -16.23
C LEU A 335 -7.13 -31.27 -15.62
N LYS A 336 -8.35 -30.74 -15.56
CA LYS A 336 -9.49 -31.39 -14.90
C LYS A 336 -10.19 -32.41 -15.80
N GLU A 337 -10.44 -32.07 -17.06
CA GLU A 337 -11.27 -32.85 -17.97
C GLU A 337 -10.47 -33.85 -18.80
N GLU A 338 -9.26 -33.49 -19.25
CA GLU A 338 -8.45 -34.38 -20.09
C GLU A 338 -7.46 -35.21 -19.27
N LEU A 339 -6.65 -34.55 -18.44
CA LEU A 339 -5.64 -35.22 -17.61
C LEU A 339 -6.23 -35.83 -16.32
N LYS A 340 -7.52 -35.56 -16.04
CA LYS A 340 -8.26 -36.10 -14.90
C LYS A 340 -7.54 -35.91 -13.57
N LEU A 341 -6.92 -34.74 -13.37
CA LEU A 341 -6.21 -34.44 -12.14
C LEU A 341 -7.19 -34.43 -10.94
N ASP A 342 -6.98 -35.34 -9.99
CA ASP A 342 -7.85 -35.56 -8.83
C ASP A 342 -7.63 -34.52 -7.72
N ARG A 343 -7.93 -33.26 -8.03
CA ARG A 343 -7.98 -32.12 -7.09
C ARG A 343 -8.86 -31.01 -7.64
N GLU A 344 -9.26 -30.08 -6.79
CA GLU A 344 -9.90 -28.85 -7.24
C GLU A 344 -8.87 -27.90 -7.87
N ILE A 345 -9.29 -27.13 -8.86
CA ILE A 345 -8.44 -26.25 -9.68
C ILE A 345 -9.12 -24.90 -9.77
N ILE A 346 -8.39 -23.87 -9.35
CA ILE A 346 -8.71 -22.47 -9.61
C ILE A 346 -7.58 -21.92 -10.49
N ALA A 347 -7.91 -21.54 -11.72
CA ALA A 347 -6.98 -20.85 -12.61
C ALA A 347 -7.53 -19.45 -12.91
N ILE A 348 -6.71 -18.43 -12.72
CA ILE A 348 -7.02 -17.03 -12.97
C ILE A 348 -5.95 -16.45 -13.89
N ASP A 349 -6.36 -15.53 -14.77
CA ASP A 349 -5.50 -14.82 -15.70
C ASP A 349 -5.51 -13.30 -15.46
N GLY A 350 -4.58 -12.59 -16.09
CA GLY A 350 -4.45 -11.13 -15.95
C GLY A 350 -3.87 -10.70 -14.60
N ILE A 351 -3.23 -11.62 -13.87
CA ILE A 351 -2.65 -11.36 -12.55
C ILE A 351 -1.13 -11.28 -12.63
N GLU A 352 -0.59 -10.11 -12.32
CA GLU A 352 0.85 -9.86 -12.28
C GLU A 352 1.40 -10.02 -10.84
N VAL A 353 2.31 -10.96 -10.65
CA VAL A 353 2.93 -11.31 -9.34
C VAL A 353 4.41 -11.68 -9.48
N GLY A 354 5.18 -11.45 -8.41
CA GLY A 354 6.60 -11.77 -8.24
C GLY A 354 6.88 -13.02 -7.38
N ASP A 355 8.15 -13.45 -7.35
CA ASP A 355 8.64 -14.61 -6.58
C ASP A 355 8.44 -14.48 -5.05
N LEU A 356 8.19 -13.28 -4.51
CA LEU A 356 8.04 -13.05 -3.06
C LEU A 356 6.65 -12.57 -2.66
N ASP A 357 5.70 -12.63 -3.60
CA ASP A 357 4.35 -12.18 -3.38
C ASP A 357 3.49 -13.27 -2.74
N TYR A 358 2.43 -12.83 -2.08
CA TYR A 358 1.32 -13.67 -1.67
C TYR A 358 0.07 -13.16 -2.36
N ILE A 359 -0.87 -14.05 -2.66
CA ILE A 359 -2.17 -13.66 -3.20
C ILE A 359 -3.33 -14.12 -2.32
N ASP A 360 -4.36 -13.30 -2.27
CA ASP A 360 -5.69 -13.70 -1.86
C ASP A 360 -6.58 -13.76 -3.10
N ILE A 361 -7.42 -14.79 -3.19
CA ILE A 361 -8.36 -14.96 -4.29
C ILE A 361 -9.77 -14.92 -3.68
N GLY A 362 -10.56 -13.92 -4.08
CA GLY A 362 -11.91 -13.72 -3.58
C GLY A 362 -12.96 -14.62 -4.22
N GLU A 363 -14.23 -14.33 -3.96
CA GLU A 363 -15.35 -15.01 -4.61
C GLU A 363 -15.63 -14.43 -6.01
N PRO A 364 -16.10 -15.24 -6.98
CA PRO A 364 -16.52 -14.74 -8.29
C PRO A 364 -17.65 -13.74 -8.15
N MET A 365 -17.54 -12.59 -8.82
CA MET A 365 -18.51 -11.51 -8.73
C MET A 365 -19.33 -11.36 -10.01
N GLY A 366 -20.66 -11.25 -9.84
CA GLY A 366 -21.59 -10.93 -10.92
C GLY A 366 -21.73 -12.03 -11.98
N ILE A 367 -22.24 -11.65 -13.15
CA ILE A 367 -22.54 -12.57 -14.26
C ILE A 367 -21.26 -12.92 -15.06
N THR A 368 -20.25 -12.04 -15.02
CA THR A 368 -18.98 -12.21 -15.74
C THR A 368 -17.97 -13.10 -15.01
N GLU A 369 -18.30 -13.56 -13.79
CA GLU A 369 -17.46 -14.42 -12.94
C GLU A 369 -16.03 -13.90 -12.72
N VAL A 370 -15.83 -12.58 -12.81
CA VAL A 370 -14.53 -11.93 -12.53
C VAL A 370 -14.21 -12.12 -11.05
N ILE A 371 -12.97 -12.49 -10.76
CA ILE A 371 -12.50 -12.80 -9.40
C ILE A 371 -11.59 -11.66 -8.93
N PRO A 372 -11.87 -11.03 -7.77
CA PRO A 372 -10.96 -10.07 -7.18
C PRO A 372 -9.75 -10.80 -6.56
N VAL A 373 -8.55 -10.31 -6.86
CA VAL A 373 -7.28 -10.92 -6.44
C VAL A 373 -6.44 -9.87 -5.77
N THR A 374 -6.07 -10.07 -4.51
CA THR A 374 -5.22 -9.12 -3.77
C THR A 374 -3.77 -9.59 -3.79
N VAL A 375 -2.85 -8.81 -4.36
CA VAL A 375 -1.41 -9.11 -4.40
C VAL A 375 -0.68 -8.43 -3.25
N LYS A 376 -0.07 -9.23 -2.38
CA LYS A 376 0.67 -8.80 -1.19
C LYS A 376 2.16 -9.02 -1.39
N SER A 377 2.88 -7.96 -1.77
CA SER A 377 4.33 -8.02 -1.96
C SER A 377 5.10 -7.76 -0.66
N LEU A 378 6.14 -8.58 -0.42
CA LEU A 378 7.14 -8.30 0.61
C LEU A 378 8.17 -7.29 0.09
N MET A 379 7.95 -6.01 0.37
CA MET A 379 8.91 -4.95 0.06
C MET A 379 9.95 -4.86 1.19
N PHE A 380 11.20 -5.23 0.91
CA PHE A 380 12.31 -4.96 1.81
C PHE A 380 12.87 -3.55 1.54
N PRO A 381 13.05 -2.71 2.57
CA PRO A 381 13.74 -1.43 2.40
C PRO A 381 15.14 -1.68 1.84
N GLY A 382 15.44 -1.14 0.66
CA GLY A 382 16.79 -1.20 0.10
C GLY A 382 17.77 -0.45 0.99
N ALA A 383 18.64 -1.17 1.69
CA ALA A 383 19.82 -0.57 2.29
C ALA A 383 20.66 0.00 1.14
N ARG A 384 20.95 1.31 1.17
CA ARG A 384 21.97 1.87 0.29
C ARG A 384 23.29 1.19 0.66
N LEU A 385 23.79 0.33 -0.21
CA LEU A 385 25.18 -0.09 -0.19
C LEU A 385 25.99 1.17 -0.50
N HIS A 386 26.78 1.63 0.48
CA HIS A 386 27.74 2.72 0.33
C HIS A 386 28.96 2.26 -0.46
#